data_AF-A0A1Q7MER8-F1
#
_entry.id   AF-A0A1Q7MER8-F1
#
_cell.length_a   1.000
_cell.length_b   1.000
_cell.length_c   1.000
_cell.angle_alpha   90.00
_cell.angle_beta   90.00
_cell.angle_gamma   90.00
#
_symmetry.space_group_name_H-M   'P 1'
#
loop_
_entity.id
_entity.type
_entity.pdbx_description
1 polymer ?
#
loop_
_entity_poly.entity_id
_entity_poly.type
_entity_poly.pdbx_seq_one_letter_code
_entity_poly.pdbx_strand_id
1 'polypeptide(L)' 'MDSMRLAVSTPRSLGRAVVRNRARRRVREALRLAIAETVDCPGQDLVLVLRAPVTSASHEAVREAAAAAVAALRRS' A
#
# COMPACT_ATOMS: atom_id res chain seq x y z
N MET A 1 -17.73 -11.49 -8.43
CA MET A 1 -16.98 -10.22 -8.42
C MET A 1 -15.54 -10.58 -8.08
N ASP A 2 -14.61 -10.41 -9.01
CA ASP A 2 -13.20 -10.62 -8.67
C ASP A 2 -12.76 -9.54 -7.69
N SER A 3 -12.30 -9.96 -6.51
CA SER A 3 -11.75 -9.08 -5.49
C SER A 3 -10.29 -8.76 -5.81
N MET A 4 -9.88 -7.53 -5.54
CA MET A 4 -8.49 -7.11 -5.68
C MET A 4 -7.60 -7.88 -4.70
N ARG A 5 -6.45 -8.39 -5.15
CA ARG A 5 -5.49 -9.10 -4.31
C ARG A 5 -4.32 -8.18 -3.99
N LEU A 6 -3.98 -8.08 -2.71
CA LEU A 6 -2.93 -7.19 -2.23
C LEU A 6 -1.81 -7.96 -1.55
N ALA A 7 -0.59 -7.84 -2.08
CA ALA A 7 0.65 -8.30 -1.44
C ALA A 7 1.53 -7.09 -1.06
N VAL A 8 2.00 -7.06 0.19
CA VAL A 8 2.94 -6.02 0.67
C VAL A 8 4.24 -6.68 1.13
N SER A 9 5.31 -6.45 0.36
CA SER A 9 6.65 -6.92 0.66
C SER A 9 7.47 -5.83 1.36
N THR A 10 8.36 -6.26 2.25
CA THR A 10 9.33 -5.36 2.91
C THR A 10 10.71 -5.97 2.87
N PRO A 11 11.75 -5.24 2.44
CA PRO A 11 13.11 -5.74 2.50
C PRO A 11 13.60 -5.84 3.95
N ARG A 12 14.65 -6.66 4.18
CA ARG A 12 15.31 -6.75 5.50
C ARG A 12 15.95 -5.42 5.93
N SER A 13 16.41 -4.62 4.97
CA SER A 13 16.97 -3.28 5.19
C SER A 13 15.97 -2.27 5.78
N LEU A 14 14.68 -2.58 5.78
CA LEU A 14 13.65 -1.74 6.42
C LEU A 14 13.71 -1.76 7.95
N GLY A 15 14.45 -2.71 8.53
CA GLY A 15 14.74 -2.78 9.97
C GLY A 15 14.11 -3.98 10.69
N ARG A 16 14.01 -3.86 12.02
CA ARG A 16 13.51 -4.94 12.90
C ARG A 16 12.09 -5.37 12.53
N ALA A 17 11.72 -6.60 12.88
CA ALA A 17 10.41 -7.16 12.57
C ALA A 17 9.24 -6.26 12.99
N VAL A 18 9.32 -5.60 14.15
CA VAL A 18 8.30 -4.68 14.65
C VAL A 18 8.13 -3.46 13.74
N VAL A 19 9.22 -2.84 13.29
CA VAL A 19 9.19 -1.69 12.37
C VAL A 19 8.57 -2.10 11.02
N ARG A 20 8.98 -3.26 10.48
CA ARG A 20 8.41 -3.80 9.23
C ARG A 20 6.93 -4.13 9.35
N ASN A 21 6.51 -4.73 10.47
CA ASN A 21 5.10 -5.02 10.76
C ASN A 21 4.28 -3.74 10.84
N ARG A 22 4.77 -2.73 11.54
CA ARG A 22 4.11 -1.43 11.65
C ARG A 22 3.96 -0.76 10.29
N ALA A 23 5.02 -0.74 9.47
CA ALA A 23 4.99 -0.22 8.11
C ALA A 23 3.95 -0.95 7.24
N ARG A 24 3.95 -2.30 7.24
CA ARG A 24 2.94 -3.10 6.52
C ARG A 24 1.52 -2.82 6.97
N ARG A 25 1.28 -2.65 8.27
CA ARG A 25 -0.05 -2.34 8.80
C ARG A 25 -0.52 -0.96 8.33
N ARG A 26 0.33 0.07 8.45
CA ARG A 26 0.02 1.43 7.99
C ARG A 26 -0.30 1.50 6.51
N VAL A 27 0.54 0.87 5.68
CA VAL A 27 0.35 0.90 4.21
C VAL A 27 -0.87 0.09 3.77
N ARG A 28 -1.10 -1.10 4.35
CA ARG A 28 -2.31 -1.88 4.04
C ARG A 28 -3.58 -1.12 4.38
N GLU A 29 -3.60 -0.41 5.51
CA GLU A 29 -4.76 0.38 5.89
C GLU A 29 -5.01 1.56 4.95
N ALA A 30 -3.95 2.29 4.57
CA ALA A 30 -4.05 3.36 3.58
C ALA A 30 -4.56 2.84 2.22
N LEU A 31 -4.08 1.68 1.77
CA LEU A 31 -4.55 1.04 0.54
C LEU A 31 -5.99 0.55 0.65
N ARG A 32 -6.39 -0.02 1.79
CA ARG A 32 -7.77 -0.45 2.03
C ARG A 32 -8.74 0.72 1.85
N LEU A 33 -8.42 1.88 2.39
CA LEU A 33 -9.22 3.10 2.22
C LEU A 33 -9.21 3.58 0.77
N ALA A 34 -8.04 3.67 0.13
CA ALA A 34 -7.93 4.12 -1.26
C ALA A 34 -8.68 3.22 -2.26
N ILE A 35 -8.63 1.89 -2.06
CA ILE A 35 -9.36 0.92 -2.87
C ILE A 35 -10.87 1.05 -2.62
N ALA A 36 -11.31 1.20 -1.36
CA ALA A 36 -12.72 1.36 -1.03
C ALA A 36 -13.33 2.67 -1.58
N GLU A 37 -12.53 3.74 -1.69
CA GLU A 37 -12.91 4.98 -2.36
C GLU A 37 -12.98 4.85 -3.89
N THR A 38 -12.47 3.75 -4.45
CA THR A 38 -12.44 3.49 -5.89
C THR A 38 -13.63 2.61 -6.31
N VAL A 39 -14.63 3.21 -6.97
CA VAL A 39 -15.91 2.56 -7.33
C VAL A 39 -15.77 1.47 -8.42
N ASP A 40 -14.78 1.58 -9.31
CA ASP A 40 -14.56 0.64 -10.44
C ASP A 40 -13.11 0.16 -10.49
N CYS A 41 -12.73 -0.74 -9.59
CA CYS A 41 -11.43 -1.43 -9.67
C CYS A 41 -11.66 -2.88 -10.13
N PRO A 42 -11.23 -3.26 -11.35
CA PRO A 42 -11.28 -4.66 -11.78
C PRO A 42 -10.43 -5.53 -10.84
N GLY A 43 -10.68 -6.84 -10.83
CA GLY A 43 -9.91 -7.80 -10.04
C GLY A 43 -8.43 -7.83 -10.42
N GLN A 44 -7.64 -6.95 -9.81
CA GLN A 44 -6.21 -6.79 -10.09
C GLN A 44 -5.36 -7.33 -8.94
N ASP A 45 -4.17 -7.83 -9.30
CA ASP A 45 -3.15 -8.25 -8.35
C ASP A 45 -2.14 -7.11 -8.15
N LEU A 46 -2.08 -6.57 -6.93
CA LEU A 46 -1.21 -5.48 -6.55
C LEU A 46 -0.09 -5.96 -5.62
N VAL A 47 1.15 -5.77 -6.04
CA VAL A 47 2.35 -6.01 -5.23
C VAL A 47 3.03 -4.69 -4.91
N LEU A 48 3.08 -4.30 -3.64
CA LEU A 48 3.88 -3.16 -3.20
C LEU A 48 5.15 -3.59 -2.48
N VAL A 49 6.25 -2.94 -2.81
CA VAL A 49 7.53 -3.07 -2.12
C VAL A 49 7.79 -1.80 -1.31
N LEU A 50 7.78 -1.93 0.01
CA LEU A 50 8.03 -0.79 0.89
C LEU A 50 9.50 -0.38 0.88
N ARG A 51 9.76 0.92 0.79
CA ARG A 51 11.10 1.52 0.87
C ARG A 51 11.34 2.18 2.22
N ALA A 52 12.61 2.31 2.62
CA ALA A 52 13.05 2.88 3.91
C ALA A 52 12.31 4.15 4.37
N PRO A 53 12.02 5.13 3.50
CA PRO A 53 11.34 6.37 3.90
C PRO A 53 9.94 6.18 4.50
N VAL A 54 9.26 5.05 4.24
CA VAL A 54 7.92 4.79 4.79
C VAL A 54 7.90 4.69 6.32
N THR A 55 9.05 4.41 6.92
CA THR A 55 9.17 4.22 8.37
C THR A 55 9.01 5.52 9.16
N SER A 56 9.45 6.64 8.59
CA SER A 56 9.37 7.98 9.16
C SER A 56 8.29 8.86 8.51
N ALA A 57 7.71 8.43 7.39
CA ALA A 57 6.62 9.15 6.73
C ALA A 57 5.43 9.42 7.66
N SER A 58 4.78 10.57 7.48
CA SER A 58 3.54 10.95 8.18
C SER A 58 2.39 10.04 7.76
N HIS A 59 1.27 10.08 8.49
CA HIS A 59 0.08 9.32 8.11
C HIS A 59 -0.45 9.79 6.74
N GLU A 60 -0.51 11.11 6.55
CA GLU A 60 -0.95 11.77 5.31
C GLU A 60 -0.10 11.35 4.10
N ALA A 61 1.23 11.41 4.21
CA ALA A 61 2.12 11.00 3.12
C ALA A 61 1.91 9.54 2.71
N VAL A 62 1.60 8.65 3.67
CA VAL A 62 1.29 7.24 3.35
C VAL A 62 -0.07 7.10 2.66
N ARG A 63 -1.07 7.92 3.03
CA ARG A 63 -2.38 7.95 2.37
C ARG A 63 -2.27 8.45 0.94
N GLU A 64 -1.58 9.56 0.72
CA GLU A 64 -1.35 10.12 -0.61
C GLU A 64 -0.61 9.14 -1.52
N ALA A 65 0.45 8.52 -1.02
CA ALA A 65 1.19 7.51 -1.77
C ALA A 65 0.33 6.28 -2.12
N ALA A 66 -0.55 5.84 -1.22
CA ALA A 66 -1.48 4.74 -1.47
C ALA A 66 -2.52 5.11 -2.54
N ALA A 67 -3.12 6.30 -2.45
CA ALA A 67 -4.07 6.79 -3.45
C ALA A 67 -3.41 6.92 -4.83
N ALA A 68 -2.19 7.47 -4.89
CA ALA A 68 -1.42 7.57 -6.12
C ALA A 68 -1.11 6.19 -6.74
N ALA A 69 -0.78 5.19 -5.91
CA ALA A 69 -0.52 3.82 -6.36
C ALA A 69 -1.78 3.19 -6.98
N VAL A 70 -2.95 3.32 -6.32
CA VAL A 70 -4.23 2.80 -6.84
C VAL A 70 -4.61 3.53 -8.15
N ALA A 71 -4.46 4.85 -8.19
CA ALA A 71 -4.74 5.63 -9.39
C ALA A 71 -3.82 5.27 -10.57
N ALA A 72 -2.58 4.83 -10.32
CA ALA A 72 -1.67 4.38 -11.37
C ALA A 72 -2.14 3.08 -12.05
N LEU A 73 -2.82 2.19 -11.32
CA LEU A 73 -3.36 0.94 -11.86
C LEU A 73 -4.52 1.16 -12.83
N ARG A 74 -5.21 2.30 -12.74
CA ARG A 74 -6.27 2.69 -13.69
C ARG A 74 -5.73 3.04 -15.07
N ARG A 75 -4.43 3.34 -15.19
CA ARG A 75 -3.78 3.75 -16.44
C ARG A 75 -3.09 2.61 -17.18
N SER A 76 -3.11 1.39 -16.62
CA SER A 76 -2.46 0.19 -17.16
C SER A 76 -3.50 -0.74 -17.74
#